data_AF-Q2LT52-F1
#
_entry.id   AF-Q2LT52-F1
#
_cell.length_a   1.000
_cell.length_b   1.000
_cell.length_c   1.000
_cell.angle_alpha   90.00
_cell.angle_beta   90.00
_cell.angle_gamma   90.00
#
_symmetry.space_group_name_H-M   'P 1'
#
loop_
_entity.id
_entity.type
_entity.pdbx_description
1 polymer ?
#
loop_
_entity_poly.entity_id
_entity_poly.type
_entity_poly.pdbx_seq_one_letter_code
_entity_poly.pdbx_strand_id
1 'polypeptide(L)' 'MLSGIKELVKVAKTLSGYRTAILNYFKHHITNAALEGTNNKIKTLKRQAYGFRDMEYFKLRLYHLHTQRYSLTG' A
#
# COMPACT_ATOMS: atom_id res chain seq x y z
N MET A 1 0.70 18.31 -23.74
CA MET A 1 0.70 18.55 -22.28
C MET A 1 0.53 20.05 -22.07
N LEU A 2 -0.70 20.50 -21.85
CA LEU A 2 -1.14 21.88 -22.13
C LEU A 2 -1.34 22.78 -20.89
N SER A 3 -1.29 22.24 -19.66
CA SER A 3 -1.67 23.02 -18.46
C SER A 3 -0.58 23.92 -17.89
N GLY A 4 0.69 23.81 -18.32
CA GLY A 4 1.82 24.57 -17.77
C GLY A 4 2.22 24.24 -16.31
N ILE A 5 1.34 23.57 -15.57
CA ILE A 5 1.52 23.20 -14.16
C ILE A 5 2.30 21.88 -14.08
N LYS A 6 3.49 21.92 -13.46
CA LYS A 6 4.44 20.80 -13.43
C LYS A 6 3.86 19.55 -12.74
N GLU A 7 3.06 19.76 -11.69
CA GLU A 7 2.41 18.73 -10.89
C GLU A 7 1.41 17.94 -11.73
N LEU A 8 0.56 18.65 -12.50
CA LEU A 8 -0.42 18.02 -13.38
C LEU A 8 0.26 17.26 -14.53
N VAL A 9 1.35 17.80 -15.07
CA VAL A 9 2.17 17.11 -16.08
C VAL A 9 2.77 15.83 -15.50
N LYS A 10 3.24 15.84 -14.26
CA LYS A 10 3.76 14.64 -13.57
C LYS A 10 2.68 13.59 -13.38
N VAL A 11 1.50 13.97 -12.91
CA VAL A 11 0.35 13.07 -12.76
C VAL A 11 -0.04 12.45 -14.10
N ALA A 12 -0.14 13.25 -15.16
CA ALA A 12 -0.46 12.76 -16.50
C ALA A 12 0.59 11.78 -17.03
N LYS A 13 1.88 12.03 -16.79
CA LYS A 13 2.96 11.09 -17.14
C LYS A 13 2.83 9.76 -16.38
N THR A 14 2.56 9.82 -15.08
CA THR A 14 2.33 8.62 -14.26
C THR A 14 1.14 7.81 -14.79
N LEU A 15 -0.01 8.46 -15.02
CA LEU A 15 -1.20 7.80 -15.56
C LEU A 15 -0.94 7.16 -16.93
N SER A 16 -0.22 7.86 -17.81
CA SER A 16 0.17 7.31 -19.11
C SER A 16 1.05 6.07 -18.97
N GLY A 17 2.02 6.09 -18.05
CA GLY A 17 2.88 4.93 -17.76
C GLY A 17 2.13 3.71 -17.24
N TYR A 18 1.07 3.92 -16.44
CA TYR A 18 0.24 2.84 -15.90
C TYR A 18 -0.98 2.48 -16.77
N ARG A 19 -1.15 3.09 -17.95
CA ARG A 19 -2.33 2.93 -18.80
C ARG A 19 -2.69 1.46 -19.05
N THR A 20 -1.71 0.61 -19.36
CA THR A 20 -1.95 -0.81 -19.62
C THR A 20 -2.51 -1.54 -18.40
N ALA A 21 -1.97 -1.28 -17.20
CA ALA A 21 -2.45 -1.87 -15.96
C ALA A 21 -3.88 -1.40 -15.63
N ILE A 22 -4.16 -0.11 -15.82
CA ILE A 22 -5.49 0.49 -15.63
C ILE A 22 -6.52 -0.17 -16.57
N LEU A 23 -6.18 -0.35 -17.85
CA LEU A 23 -7.08 -0.97 -18.82
C LEU A 23 -7.27 -2.47 -18.57
N ASN A 24 -6.21 -3.18 -18.16
CA ASN A 24 -6.27 -4.61 -17.85
C ASN A 24 -7.24 -4.93 -16.68
N TYR A 25 -7.45 -3.99 -15.76
CA TYR A 25 -8.44 -4.14 -14.70
C TYR A 25 -9.86 -4.40 -15.25
N PHE A 26 -10.27 -3.73 -16.32
CA PHE A 26 -11.61 -3.92 -16.88
C PHE A 26 -11.81 -5.30 -17.52
N LYS A 27 -10.74 -5.98 -17.89
CA LYS A 27 -10.79 -7.32 -18.47
C LYS A 27 -10.64 -8.43 -17.42
N HIS A 28 -9.77 -8.23 -16.44
CA HIS A 28 -9.35 -9.27 -15.51
C HIS A 28 -9.77 -9.03 -14.05
N HIS A 29 -10.23 -7.83 -13.72
CA HIS A 29 -10.63 -7.40 -12.37
C HIS A 29 -9.59 -7.64 -11.26
N ILE A 30 -8.31 -7.75 -11.63
CA ILE A 30 -7.22 -7.92 -10.67
C ILE A 30 -6.92 -6.57 -10.04
N THR A 31 -7.02 -6.49 -8.70
CA THR A 31 -6.72 -5.27 -7.93
C THR A 31 -5.52 -5.48 -7.01
N ASN A 32 -4.85 -4.39 -6.69
CA ASN A 32 -3.81 -4.36 -5.65
C ASN A 32 -4.40 -4.09 -4.25
N ALA A 33 -5.73 -4.06 -4.10
CA ALA A 33 -6.40 -3.61 -2.88
C ALA A 33 -6.05 -4.46 -1.65
N ALA A 34 -5.94 -5.78 -1.82
CA ALA A 34 -5.55 -6.68 -0.73
C ALA A 34 -4.09 -6.43 -0.27
N LEU A 35 -3.18 -6.14 -1.22
CA LEU A 35 -1.79 -5.82 -0.90
C LEU A 35 -1.69 -4.46 -0.21
N GLU A 36 -2.45 -3.46 -0.67
CA GLU A 36 -2.54 -2.14 -0.03
C GLU A 36 -3.09 -2.24 1.39
N GLY A 37 -4.14 -3.05 1.60
CA GLY A 37 -4.68 -3.35 2.93
C GLY A 37 -3.63 -3.97 3.85
N THR A 38 -2.85 -4.92 3.33
CA THR A 38 -1.74 -5.53 4.08
C THR A 38 -0.67 -4.49 4.42
N ASN A 39 -0.25 -3.67 3.46
CA ASN A 39 0.72 -2.60 3.69
C ASN A 39 0.25 -1.59 4.74
N ASN A 40 -1.04 -1.25 4.75
CA ASN A 40 -1.61 -0.36 5.76
C ASN A 40 -1.60 -1.01 7.16
N LYS A 41 -1.96 -2.29 7.28
CA LYS A 41 -1.86 -3.01 8.56
C LYS A 41 -0.42 -3.01 9.11
N ILE A 42 0.58 -3.23 8.25
CA ILE A 42 1.99 -3.20 8.64
C ILE A 42 2.41 -1.81 9.11
N LYS A 43 2.00 -0.75 8.39
CA LYS A 43 2.28 0.64 8.77
C LYS A 43 1.64 0.97 10.13
N THR A 44 0.40 0.56 10.37
CA THR A 44 -0.29 0.74 11.65
C THR A 44 0.44 0.03 12.78
N LEU A 45 0.83 -1.23 12.59
CA LEU A 45 1.60 -2.00 13.56
C LEU A 45 2.91 -1.29 13.94
N LYS A 46 3.67 -0.78 12.95
CA LYS A 46 4.89 0.00 13.20
C LYS A 46 4.60 1.28 13.98
N ARG A 47 3.51 1.99 13.65
CA ARG A 47 3.12 3.23 14.32
C ARG A 47 2.77 3.01 15.79
N GLN A 48 2.01 1.96 16.09
CA GLN A 48 1.60 1.63 17.46
C GLN A 48 2.79 1.19 18.34
N ALA A 49 3.77 0.52 17.74
CA ALA A 49 4.98 0.14 18.45
C ALA A 49 5.99 1.29 18.62
N TYR A 50 5.73 2.48 18.03
CA TYR A 50 6.71 3.56 17.90
C TYR A 50 8.04 3.10 17.25
N GLY A 51 7.94 2.14 16.33
CA GLY A 51 9.08 1.47 15.71
C GLY A 51 9.52 0.19 16.42
N PHE A 52 10.27 -0.65 15.71
CA PHE A 52 10.82 -1.89 16.25
C PHE A 52 12.33 -1.79 16.24
N ARG A 53 12.98 -2.06 17.38
CA ARG A 53 14.45 -2.17 17.48
C ARG A 53 14.94 -3.54 17.06
N ASP A 54 14.18 -4.57 17.40
CA ASP A 54 14.45 -5.97 17.05
C ASP A 54 13.66 -6.34 15.78
N MET A 55 14.41 -6.67 14.72
CA MET A 55 13.85 -7.05 13.43
C MET A 55 13.30 -8.48 13.40
N GLU A 56 13.84 -9.40 14.21
CA GLU A 56 13.29 -10.75 14.34
C GLU A 56 11.93 -10.70 15.03
N TYR A 57 11.83 -9.91 16.10
CA TYR A 57 10.54 -9.66 16.75
C TYR A 57 9.53 -8.99 15.79
N PHE A 58 9.98 -8.04 14.96
CA PHE A 58 9.11 -7.45 13.94
C PHE A 58 8.60 -8.49 12.93
N LYS A 59 9.45 -9.41 12.45
CA LYS A 59 9.03 -10.51 11.55
C LYS A 59 7.99 -11.41 12.20
N LEU A 60 8.19 -11.79 13.47
CA LEU A 60 7.21 -12.58 14.22
C LEU A 60 5.85 -11.87 14.30
N ARG A 61 5.86 -10.56 14.58
CA ARG A 61 4.65 -9.72 14.58
C ARG A 61 4.00 -9.62 13.21
N LEU A 62 4.77 -9.60 12.12
CA LEU A 62 4.24 -9.65 10.75
C LEU A 62 3.56 -10.99 10.45
N TYR A 63 4.17 -12.11 10.83
CA TYR A 63 3.54 -13.43 10.66
C TYR A 63 2.25 -13.53 11.45
N HIS A 64 2.18 -12.93 12.64
CA HIS A 64 0.94 -12.91 13.43
C HIS A 64 -0.15 -11.97 12.86
N LEU A 65 0.18 -11.06 11.96
CA LEU A 65 -0.74 -10.00 11.49
C LEU A 65 -2.00 -10.54 10.80
N HIS A 66 -1.92 -11.73 10.18
CA HIS A 66 -3.06 -12.35 9.49
C HIS A 66 -4.09 -12.98 10.46
N THR A 67 -3.71 -13.27 11.71
CA THR A 67 -4.61 -13.85 12.73
C THR A 67 -5.36 -12.77 13.52
N GLN A 68 -4.86 -11.53 13.48
CA GLN A 68 -5.46 -10.39 14.19
C GLN A 68 -6.69 -9.87 13.44
N ARG A 69 -7.88 -10.29 13.91
CA ARG A 69 -9.19 -9.80 13.43
C ARG A 69 -9.64 -8.48 14.09
N TYR A 70 -9.11 -8.17 15.27
CA TYR A 70 -9.44 -6.94 16.00
C TYR A 70 -8.34 -5.88 15.82
N SER A 71 -8.73 -4.61 15.97
CA SER A 71 -7.81 -3.50 16.09
C SER A 71 -6.77 -3.85 17.15
N LEU A 72 -5.49 -3.66 16.81
CA LEU A 72 -4.37 -3.73 17.74
C LEU A 72 -4.54 -2.64 18.82
N THR A 73 -5.48 -2.83 19.74
CA THR A 73 -5.72 -1.94 20.88
C THR A 73 -4.75 -2.35 21.97
N GLY A 74 -3.73 -1.52 22.14
CA GLY A 74 -3.01 -1.36 23.39
C GLY A 74 -3.41 -0.03 23.99
#